data_AF-A0A931D8D9-F1
#
_entry.id   AF-A0A931D8D9-F1
#
_cell.length_a   1.000
_cell.length_b   1.000
_cell.length_c   1.000
_cell.angle_alpha   90.00
_cell.angle_beta   90.00
_cell.angle_gamma   90.00
#
_symmetry.space_group_name_H-M   'P 1'
#
loop_
_entity.id
_entity.type
_entity.pdbx_description
1 polymer ?
#
loop_
_entity_poly.entity_id
_entity_poly.type
_entity_poly.pdbx_seq_one_letter_code
_entity_poly.pdbx_strand_id
1 'polypeptide(L)'
;MADQNGVEPLKMGDPKFDEAIGGGQKVKWVITRTGELLFVPKRAGEDEIKHSVAAGGGSVLAAGEAIIEKTPDGKYVGLQIDRCSGHYRPREEHLDYAEKVFALNGLFFFHVDNSGRC
;
A
#
# COMPACT_ATOMS: atom_id res chain seq x y z
N MET A 1 10.68 2.22 18.54
CA MET A 1 11.17 2.85 17.29
C MET A 1 10.10 2.65 16.23
N ALA A 2 9.10 3.51 16.30
CA ALA A 2 8.03 3.71 15.32
C ALA A 2 7.71 5.20 15.42
N ASP A 3 8.66 6.03 15.03
CA ASP A 3 8.67 7.45 15.38
C ASP A 3 8.99 8.29 14.15
N GLN A 4 8.06 8.31 13.20
CA GLN A 4 7.87 9.42 12.28
C GLN A 4 6.37 9.71 12.26
N ASN A 5 5.95 10.68 13.08
CA ASN A 5 4.61 11.27 13.18
C ASN A 5 3.46 10.43 13.80
N GLY A 6 3.72 9.32 14.51
CA GLY A 6 2.65 8.54 15.14
C GLY A 6 1.72 7.86 14.12
N VAL A 7 2.20 7.68 12.89
CA VAL A 7 1.46 7.00 11.82
C VAL A 7 1.70 5.50 11.97
N GLU A 8 0.65 4.79 12.36
CA GLU A 8 0.66 3.34 12.47
C GLU A 8 0.29 2.70 11.14
N PRO A 9 0.89 1.55 10.78
CA PRO A 9 0.46 0.77 9.62
C PRO A 9 -0.99 0.34 9.80
N LEU A 10 -1.81 0.73 8.83
CA LEU A 10 -3.23 0.44 8.75
C LEU A 10 -3.46 -0.86 7.99
N LYS A 11 -4.50 -1.60 8.38
CA LYS A 11 -4.98 -2.76 7.64
C LYS A 11 -6.19 -2.38 6.80
N MET A 12 -6.39 -3.08 5.70
CA MET A 12 -7.61 -2.92 4.92
C MET A 12 -8.84 -3.25 5.79
N GLY A 13 -9.89 -2.44 5.68
CA GLY A 13 -11.10 -2.57 6.49
C GLY A 13 -11.03 -1.83 7.84
N ASP A 14 -9.89 -1.23 8.18
CA ASP A 14 -9.80 -0.37 9.36
C ASP A 14 -10.49 0.99 9.07
N PRO A 15 -11.28 1.55 10.00
CA PRO A 15 -11.92 2.85 9.79
C PRO A 15 -10.90 3.96 9.51
N LYS A 16 -9.69 3.91 10.09
CA LYS A 16 -8.63 4.88 9.78
C LYS A 16 -8.10 4.72 8.36
N PHE A 17 -8.17 3.51 7.79
CA PHE A 17 -7.81 3.27 6.39
C PHE A 17 -8.84 3.90 5.45
N ASP A 18 -10.13 3.77 5.75
CA ASP A 18 -11.20 4.46 5.02
C ASP A 18 -11.01 5.97 5.00
N GLU A 19 -10.60 6.56 6.13
CA GLU A 19 -10.26 7.98 6.21
C GLU A 19 -9.02 8.32 5.37
N ALA A 20 -8.00 7.46 5.41
CA ALA A 20 -6.73 7.65 4.67
C ALA A 20 -6.87 7.57 3.14
N ILE A 21 -7.84 6.79 2.64
CA ILE A 21 -8.16 6.73 1.20
C ILE A 21 -9.24 7.73 0.79
N GLY A 22 -9.86 8.40 1.77
CA GLY A 22 -10.93 9.36 1.55
C GLY A 22 -10.51 10.48 0.59
N GLY A 23 -11.31 10.70 -0.46
CA GLY A 23 -11.04 11.75 -1.44
C GLY A 23 -10.01 11.40 -2.51
N GLY A 24 -9.75 10.10 -2.76
CA GLY A 24 -8.86 9.64 -3.83
C GLY A 24 -7.38 9.86 -3.52
N GLN A 25 -7.03 9.89 -2.23
CA GLN A 25 -5.66 10.09 -1.79
C GLN A 25 -4.80 8.85 -2.11
N LYS A 26 -3.54 9.09 -2.45
CA LYS A 26 -2.55 8.03 -2.67
C LYS A 26 -2.10 7.47 -1.32
N VAL A 27 -2.13 6.15 -1.18
CA VAL A 27 -1.62 5.41 -0.03
C VAL A 27 -0.36 4.65 -0.42
N LYS A 28 0.51 4.39 0.56
CA LYS A 28 1.69 3.54 0.43
C LYS A 28 1.36 2.19 1.03
N TRP A 29 1.73 1.12 0.35
CA TRP A 29 1.48 -0.24 0.79
C TRP A 29 2.79 -1.02 0.89
N VAL A 30 2.84 -1.96 1.82
CA VAL A 30 3.95 -2.89 1.99
C VAL A 30 3.42 -4.28 2.31
N ILE A 31 4.15 -5.28 1.84
CA ILE A 31 3.92 -6.68 2.18
C ILE A 31 5.08 -7.13 3.04
N THR A 32 4.81 -7.49 4.29
CA THR A 32 5.83 -8.00 5.22
C THR A 32 6.29 -9.40 4.78
N ARG A 33 7.41 -9.90 5.36
CA ARG A 33 7.84 -11.30 5.13
C ARG A 33 6.85 -12.35 5.63
N THR A 34 5.93 -11.97 6.51
CA THR A 34 4.84 -12.81 6.97
C THR A 34 3.65 -12.84 6.01
N GLY A 35 3.69 -12.06 4.92
CA GLY A 35 2.58 -11.96 3.95
C GLY A 35 1.48 -11.00 4.38
N GLU A 36 1.72 -10.17 5.39
CA GLU A 36 0.75 -9.17 5.83
C GLU A 36 0.83 -7.94 4.94
N LEU A 37 -0.33 -7.52 4.44
CA LEU A 37 -0.48 -6.31 3.67
C LEU A 37 -0.82 -5.15 4.61
N LEU A 38 0.09 -4.18 4.66
CA LEU A 38 -0.03 -2.99 5.50
C LEU A 38 -0.04 -1.75 4.62
N PHE A 39 -0.80 -0.75 5.06
CA PHE A 39 -0.98 0.51 4.35
C PHE A 39 -0.63 1.68 5.25
N VAL A 40 -0.15 2.77 4.67
CA VAL A 40 -0.03 4.06 5.34
C VAL A 40 -0.45 5.17 4.37
N PRO A 41 -1.09 6.25 4.86
CA PRO A 41 -1.34 7.40 4.01
C PRO A 41 -0.02 7.97 3.48
N LYS A 42 0.00 8.45 2.23
CA LYS A 42 1.20 9.13 1.70
C LYS A 42 1.53 10.40 2.48
N ARG A 43 0.52 11.07 3.00
CA ARG A 43 0.64 12.29 3.79
C ARG A 43 -0.16 12.17 5.07
N ALA A 44 0.41 12.57 6.19
CA ALA A 44 -0.33 12.79 7.43
C ALA A 44 -0.21 14.28 7.76
N GLY A 45 -1.27 15.04 7.46
CA GLY A 45 -1.22 16.49 7.50
C GLY A 45 -0.32 17.06 6.39
N GLU A 46 0.65 17.89 6.77
CA GLU A 46 1.60 18.53 5.85
C GLU A 46 2.83 17.66 5.55
N ASP A 47 3.08 16.63 6.36
CA ASP A 47 4.25 15.77 6.25
C ASP A 47 4.02 14.59 5.30
N GLU A 48 5.03 14.31 4.46
CA GLU A 48 5.07 13.10 3.65
C GLU A 48 5.59 11.90 4.47
N ILE A 49 4.77 10.85 4.56
CA ILE A 49 5.10 9.63 5.29
C ILE A 49 5.98 8.73 4.43
N LYS A 50 7.10 8.25 4.97
CA LYS A 50 8.05 7.39 4.26
C LYS A 50 7.58 5.93 4.23
N HIS A 51 7.96 5.18 3.19
CA HIS A 51 7.67 3.73 3.09
C HIS A 51 8.22 2.93 4.27
N SER A 52 9.34 3.36 4.88
CA SER A 52 9.90 2.71 6.07
C SER A 52 8.95 2.73 7.27
N VAL A 53 8.01 3.67 7.34
CA VAL A 53 7.01 3.74 8.41
C VAL A 53 6.03 2.57 8.29
N ALA A 54 5.55 2.28 7.08
CA ALA A 54 4.69 1.14 6.82
C ALA A 54 5.37 -0.19 7.15
N ALA A 55 6.67 -0.28 6.88
CA ALA A 55 7.48 -1.46 7.18
C ALA A 55 7.84 -1.60 8.68
N GLY A 56 7.56 -0.59 9.51
CA GLY A 56 7.98 -0.56 10.91
C GLY A 56 9.51 -0.68 11.09
N GLY A 57 10.29 -0.27 10.09
CA GLY A 57 11.74 -0.48 10.04
C GLY A 57 12.20 -1.90 9.67
N GLY A 58 11.28 -2.81 9.37
CA GLY A 58 11.55 -4.20 9.00
C GLY A 58 11.83 -4.42 7.50
N SER A 59 12.32 -5.61 7.16
CA SER A 59 12.41 -6.06 5.77
C SER A 59 11.02 -6.42 5.24
N VAL A 60 10.71 -5.96 4.03
CA VAL A 60 9.45 -6.22 3.32
C VAL A 60 9.70 -7.06 2.07
N LEU A 61 8.72 -7.85 1.65
CA LEU A 61 8.76 -8.63 0.40
C LEU A 61 8.49 -7.75 -0.82
N ALA A 62 7.58 -6.80 -0.67
CA ALA A 62 7.20 -5.84 -1.70
C ALA A 62 6.74 -4.54 -1.05
N ALA A 63 6.92 -3.43 -1.75
CA ALA A 63 6.45 -2.11 -1.33
C ALA A 63 6.13 -1.27 -2.57
N GLY A 64 5.12 -0.41 -2.44
CA GLY A 64 4.69 0.44 -3.53
C GLY A 64 3.68 1.49 -3.08
N GLU A 65 3.12 2.17 -4.08
CA GLU A 65 2.05 3.12 -3.89
C GLU A 65 0.77 2.59 -4.54
N ALA A 66 -0.40 2.91 -3.99
CA ALA A 66 -1.67 2.60 -4.61
C ALA A 66 -2.65 3.75 -4.36
N ILE A 67 -3.53 3.97 -5.32
CA ILE A 67 -4.71 4.82 -5.17
C ILE A 67 -5.87 3.85 -5.03
N ILE A 68 -6.50 3.89 -3.87
CA ILE A 68 -7.62 3.02 -3.51
C ILE A 68 -8.81 3.92 -3.26
N GLU A 69 -9.98 3.50 -3.71
CA GLU A 69 -11.24 4.16 -3.40
C GLU A 69 -12.22 3.15 -2.83
N LYS A 70 -13.08 3.63 -1.93
CA LYS A 70 -14.21 2.84 -1.44
C LYS A 70 -15.40 3.07 -2.35
N THR A 71 -15.89 2.00 -2.97
CA THR A 71 -17.15 2.03 -3.72
C THR A 71 -18.34 2.29 -2.77
N PRO A 72 -19.45 2.85 -3.28
CA PRO A 72 -20.68 3.01 -2.51
C PRO A 72 -21.26 1.68 -1.97
N ASP A 73 -20.87 0.53 -2.54
CA ASP A 73 -21.22 -0.82 -2.08
C ASP A 73 -20.38 -1.29 -0.88
N GLY A 74 -19.43 -0.46 -0.42
CA GLY A 74 -18.53 -0.77 0.70
C GLY A 74 -17.30 -1.60 0.33
N LYS A 75 -17.08 -1.88 -0.96
CA LYS A 75 -15.89 -2.59 -1.48
C LYS A 75 -14.74 -1.64 -1.77
N TYR A 76 -13.52 -2.10 -1.55
CA TYR A 76 -12.30 -1.36 -1.90
C TYR A 76 -11.87 -1.70 -3.33
N VAL A 77 -11.70 -0.67 -4.16
CA VAL A 77 -11.19 -0.80 -5.53
C VAL A 77 -9.92 0.00 -5.69
N GLY A 78 -8.89 -0.65 -6.22
CA GLY A 78 -7.65 0.01 -6.55
C GLY A 78 -7.74 0.66 -7.92
N LEU A 79 -7.71 2.00 -7.97
CA LEU A 79 -7.69 2.76 -9.22
C LEU A 79 -6.33 2.66 -9.93
N GLN A 80 -5.26 2.76 -9.16
CA GLN A 80 -3.90 2.74 -9.67
C GLN A 80 -3.02 2.05 -8.65
N ILE A 81 -2.12 1.20 -9.12
CA ILE A 81 -1.06 0.62 -8.30
C ILE A 81 0.27 0.84 -8.99
N ASP A 82 1.23 1.26 -8.19
CA ASP A 82 2.61 1.46 -8.55
C ASP A 82 3.49 0.55 -7.69
N ARG A 83 4.36 -0.20 -8.35
CA ARG A 83 5.27 -1.18 -7.71
C ARG A 83 6.65 -0.61 -7.39
N CYS A 84 6.91 0.67 -7.67
CA CYS A 84 8.21 1.30 -7.52
C CYS A 84 8.31 2.03 -6.18
N SER A 85 8.73 1.32 -5.14
CA SER A 85 9.29 1.96 -3.94
C SER A 85 10.83 1.99 -4.07
N GLY A 86 11.37 3.02 -4.75
CA GLY A 86 12.79 3.43 -4.77
C GLY A 86 13.87 2.32 -4.79
N HIS A 87 14.58 2.15 -5.92
CA HIS A 87 15.74 1.25 -6.10
C HIS A 87 15.54 -0.26 -5.86
N TYR A 88 14.42 -0.71 -5.32
CA TYR A 88 14.15 -2.13 -5.10
C TYR A 88 13.44 -2.73 -6.33
N ARG A 89 14.15 -3.58 -7.08
CA ARG A 89 13.58 -4.43 -8.12
C ARG A 89 13.15 -5.76 -7.49
N PRO A 90 11.87 -5.94 -7.10
CA PRO A 90 11.39 -7.28 -6.80
C PRO A 90 11.57 -8.16 -8.04
N ARG A 91 12.08 -9.39 -7.86
CA ARG A 91 12.07 -10.41 -8.92
C ARG A 91 10.61 -10.68 -9.31
N GLU A 92 10.34 -11.08 -10.55
CA GLU A 92 8.98 -11.34 -11.06
C GLU A 92 8.15 -12.25 -10.14
N GLU A 93 8.79 -13.17 -9.43
CA GLU A 93 8.18 -14.08 -8.44
C GLU A 93 7.50 -13.35 -7.27
N HIS A 94 7.93 -12.13 -6.93
CA HIS A 94 7.35 -11.34 -5.84
C HIS A 94 6.13 -10.54 -6.30
N LEU A 95 5.98 -10.29 -7.60
CA LEU A 95 4.80 -9.60 -8.17
C LEU A 95 3.58 -10.52 -8.14
N ASP A 96 3.74 -11.77 -8.56
CA ASP A 96 2.69 -12.78 -8.49
C ASP A 96 2.21 -12.99 -7.03
N TYR A 97 3.14 -12.95 -6.08
CA TYR A 97 2.81 -12.99 -4.65
C TYR A 97 2.05 -11.74 -4.19
N ALA A 98 2.45 -10.55 -4.64
CA ALA A 98 1.76 -9.31 -4.29
C ALA A 98 0.32 -9.32 -4.82
N GLU A 99 0.12 -9.68 -6.09
CA GLU A 99 -1.22 -9.79 -6.70
C GLU A 99 -2.10 -10.80 -5.96
N LYS A 100 -1.54 -11.95 -5.57
CA LYS A 100 -2.25 -12.93 -4.73
C LYS A 100 -2.65 -12.36 -3.39
N VAL A 101 -1.74 -11.66 -2.69
CA VAL A 101 -2.03 -11.03 -1.40
C VAL A 101 -3.11 -9.96 -1.55
N PHE A 102 -3.09 -9.15 -2.61
CA PHE A 102 -4.15 -8.18 -2.89
C PHE A 102 -5.51 -8.84 -3.12
N ALA A 103 -5.55 -9.88 -3.96
CA ALA A 103 -6.77 -10.63 -4.21
C ALA A 103 -7.32 -11.31 -2.93
N LEU A 104 -6.43 -11.86 -2.09
CA LEU A 104 -6.80 -12.46 -0.80
C LEU A 104 -7.41 -11.45 0.19
N ASN A 105 -6.97 -10.20 0.12
CA ASN A 105 -7.53 -9.12 0.93
C ASN A 105 -8.79 -8.48 0.29
N GLY A 106 -9.22 -8.96 -0.88
CA GLY A 106 -10.39 -8.42 -1.58
C GLY A 106 -10.14 -7.07 -2.26
N LEU A 107 -8.87 -6.70 -2.48
CA LEU A 107 -8.50 -5.51 -3.25
C LEU A 107 -8.32 -5.89 -4.72
N PHE A 108 -9.24 -5.43 -5.55
CA PHE A 108 -9.19 -5.64 -7.00
C PHE A 108 -8.68 -4.39 -7.70
N PHE A 109 -7.65 -4.55 -8.54
CA PHE A 109 -7.12 -3.49 -9.38
C PHE A 109 -7.63 -3.68 -10.80
N PHE A 110 -8.24 -2.64 -11.37
CA PHE A 110 -8.64 -2.65 -12.78
C PHE A 110 -7.48 -2.28 -13.71
N HIS A 111 -6.51 -1.51 -13.21
CA HIS A 111 -5.35 -1.10 -13.96
C HIS A 111 -4.08 -1.22 -13.10
N VAL A 112 -3.24 -2.20 -13.44
CA VAL A 112 -1.91 -2.37 -12.87
C VAL A 112 -0.92 -1.71 -13.82
N ASP A 113 -0.34 -0.57 -13.43
CA ASP A 113 0.73 0.03 -14.23
C ASP A 113 2.00 -0.80 -14.06
N ASN A 114 2.23 -1.69 -15.02
CA ASN A 114 3.43 -2.51 -15.10
C ASN A 114 4.53 -1.84 -15.94
N SER A 115 4.37 -0.56 -16.29
CA SER A 115 5.20 0.18 -17.25
C SER A 115 6.64 0.41 -16.80
N GLY A 116 6.98 0.07 -15.55
CA GLY A 116 8.33 -0.38 -15.22
C GLY A 116 9.45 0.62 -15.52
N ARG A 117 9.21 1.92 -15.29
CA ARG A 117 10.32 2.83 -14.99
C ARG A 117 10.34 3.10 -13.48
N CYS A 118 10.92 2.15 -12.77
CA CYS A 118 11.98 2.52 -11.85
C CYS A 118 13.29 2.44 -12.68
#